data_AF-A0A7J8BJ59-F1
#
_entry.id   AF-A0A7J8BJ59-F1
#
_cell.length_a   1.000
_cell.length_b   1.000
_cell.length_c   1.000
_cell.angle_alpha   90.00
_cell.angle_beta   90.00
_cell.angle_gamma   90.00
#
_symmetry.space_group_name_H-M   'P 1'
#
loop_
_entity.id
_entity.type
_entity.pdbx_description
1 polymer ?
#
loop_
_entity_poly.entity_id
_entity_poly.type
_entity_poly.pdbx_seq_one_letter_code
_entity_poly.pdbx_strand_id
1 'polypeptide(L)'
;MTASSRSSRRALRPRGLPKQVKLKKPSRLKTLDTKPGLYTAYAAHLRRDKALLKRLLRGLQKKRPAGLLTALLRRHLLELTQSFFIPLEHYMASLMPLQKSLSPWKTPPQIRPFRQDDFLCSLEQAGPQLTCTLKGDWLGLYRRFFKSPHFDGWYRQRRKEMAHKLEALHLEAICEANIETWMEGKSEVEVVDLVQKLREKLVRAQGHQLPVKEETLQQAQLYIETVIGSLPKDLQAVLCPP
;
A
#
# COMPACT_ATOMS: atom_id res chain seq x y z
N MET A 1 -23.38 13.27 -51.16
CA MET A 1 -22.46 12.14 -51.45
C MET A 1 -21.12 12.43 -50.78
N THR A 2 -20.54 11.38 -50.19
CA THR A 2 -19.16 11.22 -49.69
C THR A 2 -18.67 12.09 -48.51
N ALA A 3 -18.62 11.41 -47.37
CA ALA A 3 -17.83 11.67 -46.17
C ALA A 3 -16.33 11.85 -46.44
N SER A 4 -15.62 12.57 -45.56
CA SER A 4 -14.52 11.95 -44.79
C SER A 4 -14.04 12.85 -43.66
N SER A 5 -14.03 12.27 -42.47
CA SER A 5 -13.46 12.76 -41.22
C SER A 5 -11.94 12.51 -41.20
N ARG A 6 -11.19 13.38 -40.49
CA ARG A 6 -9.94 13.07 -39.75
C ARG A 6 -9.43 14.36 -39.08
N SER A 7 -9.85 14.64 -37.85
CA SER A 7 -9.18 14.22 -36.62
C SER A 7 -7.71 14.65 -36.56
N SER A 8 -7.51 15.80 -35.92
CA SER A 8 -6.23 16.38 -35.53
C SER A 8 -5.53 15.45 -34.53
N ARG A 9 -4.60 14.62 -35.01
CA ARG A 9 -3.73 13.81 -34.15
C ARG A 9 -2.59 14.68 -33.63
N ARG A 10 -2.81 15.27 -32.46
CA ARG A 10 -1.75 15.83 -31.61
C ARG A 10 -0.81 14.68 -31.23
N ALA A 11 0.36 14.62 -31.86
CA ALA A 11 1.36 13.60 -31.59
C ALA A 11 1.81 13.66 -30.12
N LEU A 12 1.47 12.62 -29.36
CA LEU A 12 2.03 12.32 -28.06
C LEU A 12 3.54 12.09 -28.21
N ARG A 13 4.34 13.01 -27.67
CA ARG A 13 5.79 12.83 -27.56
C ARG A 13 6.08 11.59 -26.70
N PRO A 14 6.90 10.63 -27.15
CA PRO A 14 7.34 9.53 -26.29
C PRO A 14 8.21 10.09 -25.17
N ARG A 15 7.85 9.78 -23.92
CA ARG A 15 8.66 10.06 -22.74
C ARG A 15 10.01 9.35 -22.89
N GLY A 16 11.08 10.09 -22.57
CA GLY A 16 12.46 9.68 -22.81
C GLY A 16 12.78 8.29 -22.25
N LEU A 17 13.28 7.44 -23.15
CA LEU A 17 13.96 6.19 -22.83
C LEU A 17 15.11 6.46 -21.83
N PRO A 18 15.44 5.52 -20.92
CA PRO A 18 16.65 5.63 -20.13
C PRO A 18 17.84 5.80 -21.09
N LYS A 19 18.63 6.85 -20.87
CA LYS A 19 19.84 7.13 -21.66
C LYS A 19 20.64 5.84 -21.75
N GLN A 20 20.81 5.35 -22.99
CA GLN A 20 21.64 4.20 -23.30
C GLN A 20 22.93 4.26 -22.48
N VAL A 21 23.27 3.17 -21.82
CA VAL A 21 24.63 2.94 -21.33
C VAL A 21 25.49 2.88 -22.59
N LYS A 22 26.06 4.03 -22.97
CA LYS A 22 26.98 4.10 -24.10
C LYS A 22 28.22 3.30 -23.72
N LEU A 23 28.33 2.08 -24.25
CA LEU A 23 29.63 1.45 -24.42
C LEU A 23 30.42 2.34 -25.38
N LYS A 24 31.30 3.18 -24.84
CA LYS A 24 32.27 3.90 -25.66
C LYS A 24 33.17 2.83 -26.31
N LYS A 25 33.15 2.77 -27.65
CA LYS A 25 34.14 2.00 -28.41
C LYS A 25 35.55 2.48 -28.01
N PRO A 26 36.52 1.58 -27.78
CA PRO A 26 37.83 1.93 -27.26
C PRO A 26 38.70 2.45 -28.41
N SER A 27 38.45 3.68 -28.84
CA SER A 27 39.37 4.39 -29.73
C SER A 27 39.86 5.62 -29.01
N ARG A 28 41.08 5.51 -28.45
CA ARG A 28 41.90 6.56 -27.82
C ARG A 28 41.58 6.92 -26.35
N LEU A 29 41.52 5.91 -25.48
CA LEU A 29 41.82 6.10 -24.05
C LEU A 29 43.25 5.59 -23.81
N LYS A 30 44.15 6.49 -23.41
CA LYS A 30 45.51 6.13 -22.97
C LYS A 30 45.40 5.10 -21.85
N THR A 31 46.08 3.98 -22.03
CA THR A 31 45.95 2.71 -21.31
C THR A 31 46.70 2.67 -19.99
N LEU A 32 46.58 3.70 -19.13
CA LEU A 32 47.16 3.66 -17.78
C LEU A 32 46.20 4.34 -16.77
N ASP A 33 45.94 3.65 -15.66
CA ASP A 33 45.31 4.13 -14.41
C ASP A 33 43.78 4.13 -14.20
N THR A 34 42.96 3.52 -15.07
CA THR A 34 41.58 3.21 -14.66
C THR A 34 41.49 1.87 -13.95
N LYS A 35 41.31 1.90 -12.62
CA LYS A 35 41.05 0.71 -11.80
C LYS A 35 39.87 -0.07 -12.38
N PRO A 36 39.94 -1.41 -12.50
CA PRO A 36 38.81 -2.20 -12.98
C PRO A 36 37.55 -1.93 -12.14
N GLY A 37 36.43 -1.62 -12.81
CA GLY A 37 35.18 -1.29 -12.14
C GLY A 37 34.07 -0.85 -13.10
N LEU A 38 32.84 -0.82 -12.58
CA LEU A 38 31.69 -0.26 -13.29
C LEU A 38 31.67 1.26 -13.12
N TYR A 39 31.85 1.97 -14.23
CA TYR A 39 31.74 3.42 -14.27
C TYR A 39 30.34 3.82 -14.71
N THR A 40 29.64 4.57 -13.87
CA THR A 40 28.29 5.06 -14.16
C THR A 40 28.18 6.53 -13.78
N ALA A 41 27.42 7.30 -14.56
CA ALA A 41 27.04 8.67 -14.22
C ALA A 41 25.97 8.72 -13.11
N TYR A 42 25.49 7.55 -12.66
CA TYR A 42 24.54 7.45 -11.56
C TYR A 42 25.17 7.91 -10.25
N ALA A 43 24.59 8.94 -9.65
CA ALA A 43 24.88 9.34 -8.28
C ALA A 43 24.09 8.45 -7.31
N ALA A 44 24.78 7.71 -6.45
CA ALA A 44 24.16 6.91 -5.41
C ALA A 44 23.73 7.77 -4.22
N HIS A 45 22.49 7.59 -3.77
CA HIS A 45 21.97 8.25 -2.56
C HIS A 45 22.61 7.69 -1.30
N LEU A 46 22.77 6.36 -1.22
CA LEU A 46 23.35 5.68 -0.07
C LEU A 46 24.82 5.33 -0.31
N ARG A 47 25.62 5.41 0.76
CA ARG A 47 27.02 4.97 0.72
C ARG A 47 27.09 3.44 0.69
N ARG A 48 28.16 2.91 0.11
CA ARG A 48 28.44 1.46 0.13
C ARG A 48 28.69 0.94 1.55
N ASP A 49 28.12 -0.22 1.86
CA ASP A 49 28.46 -0.96 3.08
C ASP A 49 29.85 -1.59 2.94
N LYS A 50 30.84 -0.95 3.58
CA LYS A 50 32.23 -1.44 3.57
C LYS A 50 32.38 -2.77 4.32
N ALA A 51 31.56 -3.03 5.34
CA ALA A 51 31.63 -4.27 6.12
C ALA A 51 31.10 -5.45 5.31
N LEU A 52 29.97 -5.27 4.62
CA LEU A 52 29.46 -6.25 3.66
C LEU A 52 30.49 -6.55 2.57
N LEU A 53 31.05 -5.52 1.94
CA LEU A 53 32.04 -5.70 0.87
C LEU A 53 33.27 -6.48 1.37
N LYS A 54 33.80 -6.15 2.55
CA LYS A 54 34.92 -6.91 3.16
C LYS A 54 34.53 -8.36 3.44
N ARG A 55 33.30 -8.65 3.88
CA ARG A 55 32.81 -10.02 4.11
C ARG A 55 32.71 -10.81 2.81
N LEU A 56 32.18 -10.19 1.75
CA LEU A 56 32.07 -10.81 0.42
C LEU A 56 33.46 -11.09 -0.18
N LEU A 57 34.36 -10.11 -0.16
CA LEU A 57 35.72 -10.27 -0.68
C LEU A 57 36.49 -11.38 0.05
N ARG A 58 36.41 -11.42 1.39
CA ARG A 58 37.00 -12.51 2.17
C ARG A 58 36.37 -13.87 1.85
N GLY A 59 35.07 -13.89 1.57
CA GLY A 59 34.38 -15.10 1.14
C GLY A 59 34.86 -15.63 -0.20
N LEU A 60 35.12 -14.73 -1.16
CA LEU A 60 35.70 -15.07 -2.46
C LEU A 60 37.14 -15.58 -2.33
N GLN A 61 37.98 -14.89 -1.55
CA GLN A 61 39.37 -15.29 -1.28
C GLN A 61 39.44 -16.69 -0.64
N LYS A 62 38.49 -17.01 0.25
CA LYS A 62 38.38 -18.32 0.90
C LYS A 62 37.67 -19.38 0.04
N LYS A 63 37.44 -19.12 -1.26
CA LYS A 63 36.72 -20.00 -2.20
C LYS A 63 35.40 -20.55 -1.64
N ARG A 64 34.65 -19.73 -0.89
CA ARG A 64 33.34 -20.14 -0.37
C ARG A 64 32.38 -20.44 -1.52
N PRO A 65 31.44 -21.39 -1.34
CA PRO A 65 30.42 -21.67 -2.34
C PRO A 65 29.66 -20.40 -2.75
N ALA A 66 29.45 -20.23 -4.06
CA ALA A 66 28.77 -19.06 -4.62
C ALA A 66 27.35 -18.89 -4.04
N GLY A 67 26.67 -19.99 -3.71
CA GLY A 67 25.36 -19.99 -3.07
C GLY A 67 25.35 -19.27 -1.73
N LEU A 68 26.38 -19.45 -0.89
CA LEU A 68 26.48 -18.78 0.40
C LEU A 68 26.72 -17.28 0.26
N LEU A 69 27.55 -16.87 -0.70
CA LEU A 69 27.79 -15.44 -0.99
C LEU A 69 26.53 -14.76 -1.55
N THR A 70 25.80 -15.46 -2.41
CA THR A 70 24.53 -15.01 -2.95
C THR A 70 23.48 -14.87 -1.85
N ALA A 71 23.37 -15.84 -0.95
CA ALA A 71 22.45 -15.79 0.19
C ALA A 71 22.77 -14.61 1.12
N LEU A 72 24.05 -14.37 1.41
CA LEU A 72 24.50 -13.24 2.21
C LEU A 72 24.08 -11.91 1.57
N LEU A 73 24.26 -11.77 0.26
CA LEU A 73 23.89 -10.57 -0.49
C LEU A 73 22.37 -10.37 -0.52
N ARG A 74 21.60 -11.43 -0.81
CA ARG A 74 20.13 -11.40 -0.78
C ARG A 74 19.59 -10.99 0.59
N ARG A 75 20.15 -11.53 1.67
CA ARG A 75 19.76 -11.18 3.03
C ARG A 75 19.99 -9.71 3.33
N HIS A 76 21.17 -9.18 2.97
CA HIS A 76 21.48 -7.76 3.16
C HIS A 76 20.54 -6.85 2.37
N LEU A 77 20.25 -7.17 1.11
CA LEU A 77 19.32 -6.38 0.29
C LEU A 77 17.89 -6.42 0.84
N LEU A 78 17.45 -7.57 1.37
CA LEU A 78 16.15 -7.71 2.02
C LEU A 78 16.07 -6.85 3.29
N GLU A 79 17.06 -6.96 4.18
CA GLU A 79 17.16 -6.15 5.40
C GLU A 79 17.13 -4.65 5.05
N LEU A 80 17.89 -4.22 4.04
CA LEU A 80 17.92 -2.83 3.58
C LEU A 80 16.56 -2.37 3.02
N THR A 81 15.88 -3.24 2.28
CA THR A 81 14.55 -2.96 1.73
C THR A 81 13.52 -2.80 2.85
N GLN A 82 13.55 -3.69 3.84
CA GLN A 82 12.67 -3.60 5.01
C GLN A 82 12.92 -2.31 5.79
N SER A 83 14.18 -1.98 6.09
CA SER A 83 14.54 -0.71 6.74
C SER A 83 14.04 0.52 5.97
N PHE A 84 14.04 0.47 4.64
CA PHE A 84 13.51 1.54 3.81
C PHE A 84 11.97 1.62 3.86
N PHE A 85 11.25 0.50 3.96
CA PHE A 85 9.78 0.50 3.99
C PHE A 85 9.18 0.76 5.37
N ILE A 86 9.85 0.40 6.47
CA ILE A 86 9.32 0.55 7.83
C ILE A 86 8.78 1.97 8.11
N PRO A 87 9.51 3.07 7.83
CA PRO A 87 8.98 4.42 8.04
C PRO A 87 7.74 4.72 7.19
N LEU A 88 7.71 4.24 5.94
CA LEU A 88 6.56 4.42 5.05
C LEU A 88 5.33 3.70 5.58
N GLU A 89 5.49 2.45 6.03
CA GLU A 89 4.41 1.66 6.60
C GLU A 89 3.88 2.27 7.90
N HIS A 90 4.78 2.75 8.76
CA HIS A 90 4.41 3.43 9.99
C HIS A 90 3.63 4.72 9.71
N TYR A 91 4.11 5.55 8.78
CA TYR A 91 3.39 6.76 8.37
C TYR A 91 2.03 6.41 7.75
N MET A 92 1.95 5.41 6.88
CA MET A 92 0.67 4.95 6.33
C MET A 92 -0.30 4.51 7.44
N ALA A 93 0.16 3.76 8.43
CA ALA A 93 -0.66 3.36 9.58
C ALA A 93 -1.18 4.58 10.35
N SER A 94 -0.36 5.64 10.50
CA SER A 94 -0.78 6.88 11.15
C SER A 94 -1.93 7.59 10.42
N LEU A 95 -2.11 7.36 9.12
CA LEU A 95 -3.20 7.95 8.33
C LEU A 95 -4.56 7.28 8.59
N MET A 96 -4.58 6.11 9.25
CA MET A 96 -5.83 5.47 9.67
C MET A 96 -6.60 6.36 10.65
N PRO A 97 -7.94 6.39 10.57
CA PRO A 97 -8.75 7.00 11.61
C PRO A 97 -8.65 6.19 12.91
N LEU A 98 -8.90 6.87 14.03
CA LEU A 98 -8.91 6.22 15.35
C LEU A 98 -10.12 5.29 15.47
N GLN A 99 -9.94 4.09 16.01
CA GLN A 99 -11.05 3.13 16.18
C GLN A 99 -12.21 3.72 17.00
N LYS A 100 -11.91 4.48 18.06
CA LYS A 100 -12.92 5.19 18.87
C LYS A 100 -13.77 6.23 18.11
N SER A 101 -13.36 6.63 16.91
CA SER A 101 -14.13 7.54 16.06
C SER A 101 -15.07 6.81 15.09
N LEU A 102 -14.98 5.48 15.01
CA LEU A 102 -15.88 4.64 14.23
C LEU A 102 -17.19 4.52 14.99
N SER A 103 -18.23 5.15 14.46
CA SER A 103 -19.59 4.96 14.98
C SER A 103 -20.33 3.93 14.11
N PRO A 104 -21.05 2.98 14.72
CA PRO A 104 -21.75 1.90 14.02
C PRO A 104 -22.68 2.40 12.91
N TRP A 105 -23.46 3.43 13.23
CA TRP A 105 -24.60 3.87 12.43
C TRP A 105 -24.31 5.13 11.59
N LYS A 106 -23.04 5.54 11.49
CA LYS A 106 -22.63 6.68 10.66
C LYS A 106 -21.61 6.24 9.62
N THR A 107 -21.43 7.07 8.60
CA THR A 107 -20.39 6.86 7.58
C THR A 107 -19.01 6.80 8.24
N PRO A 108 -18.17 5.80 7.90
CA PRO A 108 -16.81 5.73 8.40
C PRO A 108 -16.01 6.99 8.07
N PRO A 109 -15.15 7.47 8.99
CA PRO A 109 -14.21 8.53 8.71
C PRO A 109 -13.24 8.11 7.60
N GLN A 110 -12.87 9.04 6.73
CA GLN A 110 -11.99 8.74 5.61
C GLN A 110 -10.52 8.59 6.05
N ILE A 111 -9.79 7.69 5.37
CA ILE A 111 -8.34 7.56 5.54
C ILE A 111 -7.66 8.83 5.03
N ARG A 112 -6.87 9.47 5.90
CA ARG A 112 -6.15 10.71 5.57
C ARG A 112 -5.28 10.54 4.31
N PRO A 113 -5.18 11.57 3.46
CA PRO A 113 -4.35 11.51 2.26
C PRO A 113 -2.87 11.45 2.65
N PHE A 114 -2.07 10.77 1.83
CA PHE A 114 -0.62 10.72 2.02
C PHE A 114 0.01 12.02 1.57
N ARG A 115 0.77 12.69 2.45
CA ARG A 115 1.48 13.93 2.15
C ARG A 115 2.99 13.66 2.17
N GLN A 116 3.65 13.87 1.03
CA GLN A 116 5.08 13.59 0.89
C GLN A 116 5.92 14.45 1.84
N ASP A 117 5.58 15.73 2.00
CA ASP A 117 6.35 16.65 2.83
C ASP A 117 6.26 16.26 4.31
N ASP A 118 5.07 15.98 4.82
CA ASP A 118 4.85 15.50 6.19
C ASP A 118 5.63 14.21 6.45
N PHE A 119 5.60 13.26 5.51
CA PHE A 119 6.39 12.04 5.61
C PHE A 119 7.90 12.34 5.67
N LEU A 120 8.41 13.20 4.78
CA LEU A 120 9.82 13.53 4.72
C LEU A 120 10.29 14.24 6.01
N CYS A 121 9.46 15.09 6.61
CA CYS A 121 9.72 15.70 7.91
C CYS A 121 9.78 14.65 9.03
N SER A 122 8.92 13.62 8.99
CA SER A 122 8.92 12.57 10.01
C SER A 122 10.19 11.71 10.02
N LEU A 123 10.94 11.67 8.91
CA LEU A 123 12.15 10.86 8.79
C LEU A 123 13.29 11.28 9.72
N GLU A 124 13.28 12.52 10.23
CA GLU A 124 14.28 12.95 11.20
C GLU A 124 14.17 12.14 12.51
N GLN A 125 12.94 11.86 12.93
CA GLN A 125 12.64 11.16 14.18
C GLN A 125 12.41 9.65 13.97
N ALA A 126 11.83 9.25 12.84
CA ALA A 126 11.38 7.88 12.58
C ALA A 126 11.95 7.29 11.28
N GLY A 127 13.15 7.72 10.86
CA GLY A 127 13.73 7.30 9.59
C GLY A 127 14.47 5.94 9.62
N PRO A 128 14.95 5.48 8.44
CA PRO A 128 15.66 4.21 8.29
C PRO A 128 16.91 4.08 9.16
N GLN A 129 17.50 5.20 9.60
CA GLN A 129 18.65 5.22 10.51
C GLN A 129 18.43 4.47 11.83
N LEU A 130 17.16 4.26 12.23
CA LEU A 130 16.81 3.49 13.43
C LEU A 130 16.98 1.97 13.24
N THR A 131 16.89 1.49 12.00
CA THR A 131 16.93 0.05 11.68
C THR A 131 18.09 -0.31 10.75
N CYS A 132 18.78 0.69 10.20
CA CYS A 132 19.87 0.52 9.26
C CYS A 132 21.05 1.44 9.58
N THR A 133 22.26 0.89 9.58
CA THR A 133 23.50 1.63 9.84
C THR A 133 24.07 2.32 8.60
N LEU A 134 23.45 2.13 7.42
CA LEU A 134 23.87 2.73 6.18
C LEU A 134 23.63 4.25 6.20
N LYS A 135 24.70 4.99 5.87
CA LYS A 135 24.68 6.45 5.80
C LYS A 135 24.48 6.92 4.37
N GLY A 136 23.80 8.05 4.19
CA GLY A 136 23.61 8.68 2.90
C GLY A 136 22.41 9.61 2.89
N ASP A 137 22.03 10.02 1.69
CA ASP A 137 20.88 10.89 1.42
C ASP A 137 19.59 10.06 1.34
N TRP A 138 19.07 9.66 2.51
CA TRP A 138 17.80 8.94 2.59
C TRP A 138 16.63 9.77 2.04
N LEU A 139 16.60 11.09 2.29
CA LEU A 139 15.56 11.97 1.77
C LEU A 139 15.52 11.96 0.24
N GLY A 140 16.67 12.10 -0.43
CA GLY A 140 16.74 12.04 -1.88
C GLY A 140 16.34 10.67 -2.44
N LEU A 141 16.65 9.58 -1.72
CA LEU A 141 16.19 8.25 -2.10
C LEU A 141 14.67 8.14 -2.06
N TYR A 142 14.01 8.60 -1.00
CA TYR A 142 12.55 8.63 -0.93
C TYR A 142 11.93 9.53 -1.99
N ARG A 143 12.46 10.75 -2.20
CA ARG A 143 11.99 11.65 -3.26
C ARG A 143 12.07 11.02 -4.64
N ARG A 144 13.11 10.21 -4.89
CA ARG A 144 13.24 9.45 -6.14
C ARG A 144 12.25 8.30 -6.19
N PHE A 145 12.07 7.57 -5.09
CA PHE A 145 11.13 6.46 -5.00
C PHE A 145 9.69 6.92 -5.28
N PHE A 146 9.26 8.06 -4.74
CA PHE A 146 7.93 8.62 -4.98
C PHE A 146 7.66 8.97 -6.46
N LYS A 147 8.70 9.19 -7.26
CA LYS A 147 8.59 9.43 -8.70
C LYS A 147 8.63 8.13 -9.52
N SER A 148 8.81 6.98 -8.88
CA SER A 148 8.94 5.69 -9.54
C SER A 148 7.59 4.96 -9.66
N PRO A 149 7.41 4.10 -10.68
CA PRO A 149 6.23 3.24 -10.77
C PRO A 149 6.07 2.26 -9.60
N HIS A 150 7.19 1.92 -8.92
CA HIS A 150 7.16 1.03 -7.77
C HIS A 150 6.39 1.62 -6.60
N PHE A 151 6.56 2.92 -6.33
CA PHE A 151 5.81 3.60 -5.28
C PHE A 151 4.33 3.64 -5.61
N ASP A 152 3.97 3.92 -6.86
CA ASP A 152 2.58 3.99 -7.28
C ASP A 152 1.85 2.64 -7.11
N GLY A 153 2.45 1.54 -7.55
CA GLY A 153 1.89 0.21 -7.34
C GLY A 153 1.77 -0.15 -5.85
N TRP A 154 2.83 0.08 -5.07
CA TRP A 154 2.83 -0.15 -3.63
C TRP A 154 1.77 0.70 -2.91
N TYR A 155 1.65 1.97 -3.25
CA TYR A 155 0.74 2.92 -2.61
C TYR A 155 -0.72 2.55 -2.84
N ARG A 156 -1.09 2.21 -4.10
CA ARG A 156 -2.45 1.77 -4.42
C ARG A 156 -2.82 0.50 -3.66
N GLN A 157 -1.92 -0.48 -3.66
CA GLN A 157 -2.13 -1.73 -2.92
C GLN A 157 -2.32 -1.45 -1.43
N ARG A 158 -1.44 -0.64 -0.84
CA ARG A 158 -1.52 -0.30 0.59
C ARG A 158 -2.78 0.48 0.94
N ARG A 159 -3.20 1.41 0.09
CA ARG A 159 -4.47 2.14 0.25
C ARG A 159 -5.67 1.22 0.18
N LYS A 160 -5.67 0.23 -0.72
CA LYS A 160 -6.73 -0.78 -0.81
C LYS A 160 -6.81 -1.62 0.47
N GLU A 161 -5.68 -2.11 0.97
CA GLU A 161 -5.61 -2.86 2.24
C GLU A 161 -6.12 -2.04 3.43
N MET A 162 -5.75 -0.76 3.50
CA MET A 162 -6.25 0.12 4.56
C MET A 162 -7.74 0.37 4.46
N ALA A 163 -8.28 0.53 3.25
CA ALA A 163 -9.72 0.69 3.03
C ALA A 163 -10.47 -0.56 3.46
N HIS A 164 -9.99 -1.75 3.06
CA HIS A 164 -10.56 -3.03 3.50
C HIS A 164 -10.51 -3.18 5.03
N LYS A 165 -9.39 -2.80 5.67
CA LYS A 165 -9.27 -2.84 7.13
C LYS A 165 -10.27 -1.89 7.81
N LEU A 166 -10.47 -0.70 7.25
CA LEU A 166 -11.44 0.26 7.78
C LEU A 166 -12.88 -0.25 7.65
N GLU A 167 -13.22 -0.85 6.51
CA GLU A 167 -14.53 -1.47 6.29
C GLU A 167 -14.77 -2.62 7.27
N ALA A 168 -13.77 -3.47 7.49
CA ALA A 168 -13.83 -4.55 8.47
C ALA A 168 -14.08 -4.04 9.90
N LEU A 169 -13.28 -3.06 10.36
CA LEU A 169 -13.44 -2.46 11.68
C LEU A 169 -14.82 -1.80 11.88
N HIS A 170 -15.36 -1.21 10.81
CA HIS A 170 -16.69 -0.61 10.87
C HIS A 170 -17.81 -1.65 10.92
N LEU A 171 -17.66 -2.79 10.22
CA LEU A 171 -18.60 -3.89 10.34
C LEU A 171 -18.57 -4.50 11.74
N GLU A 172 -17.37 -4.68 12.32
CA GLU A 172 -17.20 -5.11 13.72
C GLU A 172 -17.94 -4.16 14.67
N ALA A 173 -17.74 -2.85 14.54
CA ALA A 173 -18.43 -1.86 15.36
C ALA A 173 -19.96 -1.95 15.23
N ILE A 174 -20.49 -2.30 14.05
CA ILE A 174 -21.94 -2.53 13.88
C ILE A 174 -22.40 -3.76 14.63
N CYS A 175 -21.69 -4.88 14.50
CA CYS A 175 -22.07 -6.13 15.16
C CYS A 175 -21.94 -6.06 16.69
N GLU A 176 -21.07 -5.19 17.21
CA GLU A 176 -20.94 -4.93 18.66
C GLU A 176 -22.01 -3.98 19.20
N ALA A 177 -22.69 -3.22 18.33
CA ALA A 177 -23.69 -2.25 18.74
C ALA A 177 -25.06 -2.90 18.89
N ASN A 178 -25.81 -2.51 19.93
CA ASN A 178 -27.18 -2.98 20.10
C ASN A 178 -28.09 -2.37 19.03
N ILE A 179 -28.63 -3.22 18.16
CA ILE A 179 -29.50 -2.82 17.06
C ILE A 179 -30.92 -2.49 17.51
N GLU A 180 -31.41 -3.11 18.59
CA GLU A 180 -32.75 -2.87 19.14
C GLU A 180 -32.87 -1.43 19.66
N THR A 181 -31.85 -0.98 20.42
CA THR A 181 -31.81 0.40 20.91
C THR A 181 -31.62 1.42 19.80
N TRP A 182 -31.01 1.03 18.68
CA TRP A 182 -30.93 1.92 17.52
C TRP A 182 -32.26 2.05 16.78
N MET A 183 -33.06 0.97 16.72
CA MET A 183 -34.37 0.98 16.06
C MET A 183 -35.42 1.80 16.81
N GLU A 184 -35.26 2.00 18.13
CA GLU A 184 -36.16 2.83 18.93
C GLU A 184 -36.25 4.26 18.36
N GLY A 185 -37.44 4.63 17.86
CA GLY A 185 -37.69 5.94 17.27
C GLY A 185 -37.19 6.13 15.85
N LYS A 186 -36.79 5.05 15.15
CA LYS A 186 -36.45 5.07 13.72
C LYS A 186 -37.65 4.79 12.84
N SER A 187 -37.67 5.44 11.69
CA SER A 187 -38.67 5.17 10.65
C SER A 187 -38.39 3.85 9.94
N GLU A 188 -39.44 3.20 9.43
CA GLU A 188 -39.31 1.96 8.66
C GLU A 188 -38.33 2.10 7.48
N VAL A 189 -38.32 3.27 6.82
CA VAL A 189 -37.39 3.56 5.72
C VAL A 189 -35.93 3.54 6.18
N GLU A 190 -35.62 4.12 7.35
CA GLU A 190 -34.27 4.08 7.91
C GLU A 190 -33.84 2.65 8.27
N VAL A 191 -34.78 1.86 8.79
CA VAL A 191 -34.54 0.45 9.14
C VAL A 191 -34.27 -0.38 7.88
N VAL A 192 -35.07 -0.20 6.83
CA VAL A 192 -34.87 -0.83 5.51
C VAL A 192 -33.53 -0.44 4.88
N ASP A 193 -33.16 0.85 4.93
CA ASP A 193 -31.87 1.35 4.42
C ASP A 193 -30.69 0.74 5.19
N LEU A 194 -30.81 0.55 6.51
CA LEU A 194 -29.79 -0.14 7.30
C LEU A 194 -29.62 -1.59 6.85
N VAL A 195 -30.72 -2.33 6.68
CA VAL A 195 -30.70 -3.72 6.19
C VAL A 195 -30.01 -3.81 4.83
N GLN A 196 -30.35 -2.91 3.90
CA GLN A 196 -29.74 -2.89 2.58
C GLN A 196 -28.24 -2.59 2.65
N LYS A 197 -27.83 -1.59 3.45
CA LYS A 197 -26.42 -1.26 3.68
C LYS A 197 -25.64 -2.41 4.31
N LEU A 198 -26.23 -3.13 5.26
CA LEU A 198 -25.60 -4.29 5.89
C LEU A 198 -25.43 -5.46 4.92
N ARG A 199 -26.44 -5.75 4.11
CA ARG A 199 -26.36 -6.77 3.05
C ARG A 199 -25.27 -6.44 2.04
N GLU A 200 -25.21 -5.19 1.56
CA GLU A 200 -24.15 -4.76 0.66
C GLU A 200 -22.76 -4.93 1.28
N LYS A 201 -22.60 -4.57 2.56
CA LYS A 201 -21.33 -4.77 3.28
C LYS A 201 -20.98 -6.24 3.44
N LEU A 202 -21.93 -7.13 3.72
CA LEU A 202 -21.68 -8.57 3.81
C LEU A 202 -21.24 -9.16 2.47
N VAL A 203 -21.93 -8.80 1.38
CA VAL A 203 -21.54 -9.24 0.03
C VAL A 203 -20.14 -8.75 -0.33
N ARG A 204 -19.82 -7.49 0.00
CA ARG A 204 -18.47 -6.94 -0.18
C ARG A 204 -17.44 -7.62 0.73
N ALA A 205 -17.81 -7.97 1.96
CA ALA A 205 -16.93 -8.67 2.89
C ALA A 205 -16.50 -10.04 2.36
N GLN A 206 -17.47 -10.79 1.85
CA GLN A 206 -17.25 -12.10 1.24
C GLN A 206 -16.51 -11.99 -0.10
N GLY A 207 -16.92 -11.06 -0.98
CA GLY A 207 -16.34 -10.90 -2.31
C GLY A 207 -14.92 -10.30 -2.33
N HIS A 208 -14.62 -9.37 -1.41
CA HIS A 208 -13.29 -8.75 -1.31
C HIS A 208 -12.35 -9.45 -0.33
N GLN A 209 -12.78 -10.54 0.30
CA GLN A 209 -12.05 -11.24 1.37
C GLN A 209 -11.57 -10.25 2.43
N LEU A 210 -12.50 -9.45 2.97
CA LEU A 210 -12.17 -8.53 4.04
C LEU A 210 -11.62 -9.31 5.24
N PRO A 211 -10.65 -8.76 6.01
CA PRO A 211 -10.06 -9.42 7.16
C PRO A 211 -11.01 -9.36 8.37
N VAL A 212 -12.20 -9.96 8.24
CA VAL A 212 -13.27 -9.97 9.24
C VAL A 212 -13.32 -11.37 9.88
N LYS A 213 -13.63 -11.46 11.18
CA LYS A 213 -13.85 -12.73 11.86
C LYS A 213 -15.15 -13.38 11.38
N GLU A 214 -15.18 -14.71 11.30
CA GLU A 214 -16.38 -15.46 10.91
C GLU A 214 -17.59 -15.15 11.82
N GLU A 215 -17.33 -15.03 13.13
CA GLU A 215 -18.33 -14.66 14.14
C GLU A 215 -19.01 -13.32 13.82
N THR A 216 -18.25 -12.33 13.36
CA THR A 216 -18.78 -11.01 12.99
C THR A 216 -19.69 -11.10 11.77
N LEU A 217 -19.38 -11.97 10.81
CA LEU A 217 -20.22 -12.19 9.63
C LEU A 217 -21.53 -12.87 9.99
N GLN A 218 -21.48 -13.90 10.85
CA GLN A 218 -22.67 -14.59 11.35
C GLN A 218 -23.54 -13.63 12.18
N GLN A 219 -22.93 -12.80 13.03
CA GLN A 219 -23.65 -11.81 13.81
C GLN A 219 -24.35 -10.76 12.92
N ALA A 220 -23.68 -10.30 11.86
CA ALA A 220 -24.28 -9.38 10.89
C ALA A 220 -25.47 -10.02 10.15
N GLN A 221 -25.38 -11.31 9.81
CA GLN A 221 -26.49 -12.06 9.21
C GLN A 221 -27.67 -12.16 10.17
N LEU A 222 -27.42 -12.55 11.43
CA LEU A 222 -28.46 -12.61 12.46
C LEU A 222 -29.12 -11.24 12.68
N TYR A 223 -28.35 -10.15 12.68
CA TYR A 223 -28.90 -8.79 12.79
C TYR A 223 -29.84 -8.46 11.63
N ILE A 224 -29.48 -8.84 10.39
CA ILE A 224 -30.36 -8.65 9.24
C ILE A 224 -31.67 -9.43 9.42
N GLU A 225 -31.60 -10.68 9.88
CA GLU A 225 -32.79 -11.52 10.10
C GLU A 225 -33.69 -10.96 11.21
N THR A 226 -33.11 -10.56 12.35
CA THR A 226 -33.85 -9.96 13.47
C THR A 226 -34.56 -8.67 13.05
N VAL A 227 -33.87 -7.80 12.31
CA VAL A 227 -34.44 -6.53 11.83
C VAL A 227 -35.54 -6.76 10.79
N ILE A 228 -35.37 -7.74 9.90
CA ILE A 228 -36.43 -8.08 8.95
C ILE A 228 -37.65 -8.62 9.70
N GLY A 229 -37.45 -9.49 10.70
CA GLY A 229 -38.53 -10.05 11.50
C GLY A 229 -39.36 -9.02 12.27
N SER A 230 -38.78 -7.86 12.62
CA SER A 230 -39.49 -6.78 13.31
C SER A 230 -40.26 -5.83 12.38
N LEU A 231 -40.03 -5.88 11.06
CA LEU A 231 -40.72 -5.03 10.08
C LEU A 231 -42.13 -5.57 9.73
N PRO A 232 -43.05 -4.72 9.24
CA PRO A 232 -44.33 -5.14 8.66
C PRO A 232 -44.21 -6.16 7.51
N LYS A 233 -45.24 -7.00 7.34
CA LYS A 233 -45.21 -8.14 6.39
C LYS A 233 -45.01 -7.72 4.92
N ASP A 234 -45.53 -6.56 4.54
CA ASP A 234 -45.37 -5.96 3.22
C ASP A 234 -43.90 -5.59 2.94
N LEU A 235 -43.19 -5.04 3.92
CA LEU A 235 -41.76 -4.75 3.79
C LEU A 235 -40.88 -6.01 3.88
N GLN A 236 -41.28 -7.00 4.68
CA GLN A 236 -40.60 -8.30 4.73
C GLN A 236 -40.61 -9.00 3.36
N ALA A 237 -41.75 -8.99 2.67
CA ALA A 237 -41.89 -9.61 1.35
C ALA A 237 -41.00 -8.96 0.27
N VAL A 238 -40.70 -7.66 0.40
CA VAL A 238 -39.78 -6.94 -0.51
C VAL A 238 -38.31 -7.25 -0.18
N LEU A 239 -37.98 -7.41 1.11
CA LEU A 239 -36.61 -7.64 1.56
C LEU A 239 -36.17 -9.11 1.51
N CYS A 240 -37.10 -10.05 1.54
CA CYS A 240 -36.84 -11.48 1.37
C CYS A 240 -37.39 -11.93 0.00
N PRO A 241 -36.64 -11.71 -1.10
CA PRO A 241 -37.04 -12.28 -2.38
C PRO A 241 -37.00 -13.83 -2.30
N PRO A 242 -37.89 -14.52 -3.03
CA PRO A 242 -38.01 -15.99 -3.02
C PRO A 242 -36.77 -16.70 -3.56
#